data_AF-A0A3S5J4E5-F1
#
_entry.id   AF-A0A3S5J4E5-F1
#
_cell.length_a   1.000
_cell.length_b   1.000
_cell.length_c   1.000
_cell.angle_alpha   90.00
_cell.angle_beta   90.00
_cell.angle_gamma   90.00
#
_symmetry.space_group_name_H-M   'P 1'
#
loop_
_entity.id
_entity.type
_entity.pdbx_description
1 polymer ?
#
loop_
_entity_poly.entity_id
_entity_poly.type
_entity_poly.pdbx_seq_one_letter_code
_entity_poly.pdbx_strand_id
1 'polypeptide(L)'
;MGGVLRWSWLLGVALMAPAALPAGGGEFRQPQVRRRSGSGPLHIGSDCPLRLSPLAVAPSLSTLAIGTPCRLLRRWPGDDGQDWLQVQVLSGDCPRGWLRA
;
A
#
# COMPACT_ATOMS: atom_id res chain seq x y z
N MET A 1 -20.41 8.40 -65.96
CA MET A 1 -19.85 9.58 -65.25
C MET A 1 -20.49 9.87 -63.87
N GLY A 2 -21.50 9.12 -63.38
CA GLY A 2 -22.11 9.41 -62.06
C GLY A 2 -21.36 8.86 -60.84
N GLY A 3 -20.57 7.78 -61.01
CA GLY A 3 -19.88 7.11 -59.90
C GLY A 3 -18.75 7.93 -59.28
N VAL A 4 -17.89 8.52 -60.12
CA VAL A 4 -16.75 9.33 -59.66
C VAL A 4 -17.22 10.57 -58.88
N LEU A 5 -18.30 11.21 -59.35
CA LEU A 5 -18.89 12.35 -58.66
C LEU A 5 -19.44 11.98 -57.27
N ARG A 6 -20.07 10.80 -57.15
CA ARG A 6 -20.58 10.30 -55.87
C ARG A 6 -19.44 10.03 -54.87
N TRP A 7 -18.33 9.46 -55.34
CA TRP A 7 -17.15 9.19 -54.50
C TRP A 7 -16.41 10.48 -54.11
N SER A 8 -16.26 11.43 -55.04
CA SER A 8 -15.67 12.74 -54.73
C SER A 8 -16.51 13.53 -53.72
N TRP A 9 -17.85 13.42 -53.80
CA TRP A 9 -18.73 14.07 -52.83
C TRP A 9 -18.60 13.47 -51.43
N LEU A 10 -18.56 12.13 -51.32
CA LEU A 10 -18.31 11.45 -50.04
C LEU A 10 -16.94 11.81 -49.45
N LEU A 11 -15.91 11.93 -50.29
CA LEU A 11 -14.57 12.34 -49.86
C LEU A 11 -14.57 13.78 -49.33
N GLY A 12 -15.27 14.70 -49.99
CA GLY A 12 -15.41 16.08 -49.53
C GLY A 12 -16.08 16.19 -48.16
N VAL A 13 -17.14 15.41 -47.92
CA VAL A 13 -17.83 15.36 -46.61
C VAL A 13 -16.91 14.77 -45.53
N ALA A 14 -16.17 13.71 -45.84
CA ALA A 14 -15.25 13.09 -44.89
C ALA A 14 -14.10 14.02 -44.46
N LEU A 15 -13.63 14.89 -45.36
CA LEU A 15 -12.58 15.88 -45.07
C LEU A 15 -13.09 17.09 -44.29
N MET A 16 -14.38 17.44 -44.45
CA MET A 16 -15.02 18.55 -43.73
C MET A 16 -15.63 18.13 -42.40
N ALA A 17 -15.79 16.82 -42.15
CA ALA A 17 -16.07 16.33 -40.82
C ALA A 17 -14.85 16.63 -39.92
N PRO A 18 -15.00 17.34 -38.79
CA PRO A 18 -13.92 17.52 -37.85
C PRO A 18 -13.43 16.12 -37.41
N ALA A 19 -12.24 15.73 -37.84
CA ALA A 19 -11.56 14.52 -37.37
C ALA A 19 -11.12 14.63 -35.89
N ALA A 20 -11.66 15.61 -35.16
CA ALA A 20 -11.64 15.66 -33.72
C ALA A 20 -12.74 14.73 -33.17
N LEU A 21 -12.61 13.43 -33.45
CA LEU A 21 -13.17 12.45 -32.53
C LEU A 21 -12.52 12.74 -31.16
N PRO A 22 -13.27 12.86 -30.06
CA PRO A 22 -12.70 12.88 -28.71
C PRO A 22 -12.23 11.47 -28.35
N ALA A 23 -11.43 10.86 -29.22
CA ALA A 23 -10.70 9.64 -28.95
C ALA A 23 -9.36 10.06 -28.33
N GLY A 24 -9.36 10.23 -27.01
CA GLY A 24 -8.11 10.24 -26.25
C GLY A 24 -7.40 11.58 -26.16
N GLY A 25 -8.10 12.64 -25.73
CA GLY A 25 -7.49 13.61 -24.82
C GLY A 25 -7.22 12.94 -23.48
N GLY A 26 -6.38 11.89 -23.48
CA GLY A 26 -5.92 11.25 -22.27
C GLY A 26 -5.07 12.28 -21.57
N GLU A 27 -5.63 12.94 -20.54
CA GLU A 27 -4.80 13.64 -19.58
C GLU A 27 -3.69 12.67 -19.19
N PHE A 28 -2.44 13.05 -19.44
CA PHE A 28 -1.29 12.45 -18.75
C PHE A 28 -1.40 12.89 -17.29
N ARG A 29 -2.41 12.37 -16.60
CA ARG A 29 -2.52 12.50 -15.17
C ARG A 29 -1.38 11.68 -14.64
N GLN A 30 -0.34 12.36 -14.16
CA GLN A 30 0.76 11.73 -13.45
C GLN A 30 0.14 10.73 -12.48
N PRO A 31 0.57 9.45 -12.49
CA PRO A 31 0.04 8.48 -11.55
C PRO A 31 0.21 9.09 -10.18
N GLN A 32 -0.91 9.36 -9.48
CA GLN A 32 -0.82 9.82 -8.11
C GLN A 32 -0.06 8.74 -7.38
N VAL A 33 1.20 9.04 -7.05
CA VAL A 33 2.02 8.22 -6.17
C VAL A 33 1.30 8.27 -4.84
N ARG A 34 0.35 7.34 -4.67
CA ARG A 34 -0.34 7.15 -3.42
C ARG A 34 0.72 6.62 -2.48
N ARG A 35 1.42 7.52 -1.78
CA ARG A 35 2.25 7.16 -0.65
C ARG A 35 1.32 6.40 0.28
N ARG A 36 1.53 5.08 0.37
CA ARG A 36 0.86 4.25 1.36
C ARG A 36 1.30 4.86 2.69
N SER A 37 0.46 5.69 3.30
CA SER A 37 0.62 6.01 4.71
C SER A 37 0.63 4.66 5.39
N GLY A 38 1.77 4.28 5.97
CA GLY A 38 2.02 2.98 6.56
C GLY A 38 1.21 2.72 7.83
N SER A 39 -0.06 3.15 7.86
CA SER A 39 -0.99 2.91 8.96
C SER A 39 -1.78 1.61 8.77
N GLY A 40 -1.33 0.73 7.88
CA GLY A 40 -1.82 -0.63 7.84
C GLY A 40 -1.30 -1.40 9.07
N PRO A 41 -2.03 -2.44 9.52
CA PRO A 41 -1.50 -3.33 10.53
C PRO A 41 -0.19 -3.95 10.04
N LEU A 42 0.82 -3.95 10.91
CA LEU A 42 2.06 -4.68 10.68
C LEU A 42 1.77 -6.16 10.89
N HIS A 43 2.35 -7.00 10.05
CA HIS A 43 2.28 -8.45 10.25
C HIS A 43 3.62 -8.91 10.80
N ILE A 44 3.56 -9.77 11.80
CA ILE A 44 4.76 -10.41 12.36
C ILE A 44 5.40 -11.28 11.25
N GLY A 45 6.69 -11.04 10.97
CA GLY A 45 7.41 -11.73 9.89
C GLY A 45 7.95 -13.11 10.28
N SER A 46 8.00 -13.43 11.57
CA SER A 46 8.54 -14.68 12.13
C SER A 46 7.97 -14.93 13.52
N ASP A 47 7.91 -16.17 13.97
CA ASP A 47 7.49 -16.47 15.34
C ASP A 47 8.40 -15.75 16.35
N CYS A 48 7.83 -14.86 17.16
CA CYS A 48 8.60 -14.01 18.08
C CYS A 48 7.91 -13.88 19.44
N PRO A 49 8.70 -13.88 20.54
CA PRO A 49 8.15 -13.70 21.87
C PRO A 49 7.79 -12.23 22.14
N LEU A 50 6.54 -11.98 22.48
CA LEU A 50 6.06 -10.71 23.04
C LEU A 50 6.52 -10.59 24.50
N ARG A 51 7.17 -9.49 24.86
CA ARG A 51 7.76 -9.27 26.19
C ARG A 51 7.07 -8.17 26.98
N LEU A 52 7.21 -8.20 28.30
CA LEU A 52 6.67 -7.16 29.20
C LEU A 52 7.42 -5.82 29.11
N SER A 53 8.70 -5.83 28.76
CA SER A 53 9.60 -4.67 28.83
C SER A 53 10.61 -4.68 27.67
N PRO A 54 11.13 -3.52 27.23
CA PRO A 54 12.16 -3.42 26.20
C PRO A 54 13.55 -3.77 26.76
N LEU A 55 13.67 -4.93 27.39
CA LEU A 55 14.93 -5.46 27.92
C LEU A 55 15.14 -6.86 27.37
N ALA A 56 16.38 -7.19 26.99
CA ALA A 56 16.73 -8.52 26.49
C ALA A 56 16.40 -9.65 27.48
N VAL A 57 16.42 -9.36 28.79
CA VAL A 57 16.14 -10.30 29.89
C VAL A 57 14.67 -10.25 30.33
N ALA A 58 13.83 -9.38 29.73
CA ALA A 58 12.43 -9.26 30.12
C ALA A 58 11.66 -10.57 29.87
N PRO A 59 10.75 -10.97 30.79
CA PRO A 59 9.94 -12.16 30.63
C PRO A 59 9.02 -12.05 29.41
N SER A 60 8.84 -13.19 28.73
CA SER A 60 7.93 -13.35 27.60
C SER A 60 6.49 -13.55 28.10
N LEU A 61 5.57 -12.73 27.63
CA LEU A 61 4.14 -12.84 27.88
C LEU A 61 3.51 -13.97 27.07
N SER A 62 3.82 -13.99 25.78
CA SER A 62 3.28 -14.94 24.82
C SER A 62 4.15 -14.99 23.58
N THR A 63 4.05 -16.05 22.79
CA THR A 63 4.69 -16.14 21.48
C THR A 63 3.67 -15.76 20.42
N LEU A 64 4.01 -14.78 19.57
CA LEU A 64 3.17 -14.39 18.44
C LEU A 64 3.54 -15.23 17.23
N ALA A 65 2.52 -15.82 16.61
CA ALA A 65 2.69 -16.55 15.37
C ALA A 65 2.99 -15.61 14.19
N ILE A 66 3.74 -16.11 13.22
CA ILE A 66 3.93 -15.45 11.93
C ILE A 66 2.59 -15.05 11.30
N GLY A 67 2.53 -13.88 10.69
CA GLY A 67 1.33 -13.33 10.07
C GLY A 67 0.33 -12.72 11.05
N THR A 68 0.58 -12.76 12.36
CA THR A 68 -0.31 -12.10 13.33
C THR A 68 -0.35 -10.59 13.08
N PRO A 69 -1.55 -9.99 12.91
CA PRO A 69 -1.69 -8.55 12.71
C PRO A 69 -1.49 -7.80 14.02
N CYS A 70 -0.60 -6.82 13.98
CA CYS A 70 -0.19 -6.00 15.11
C CYS A 70 -0.18 -4.52 14.72
N ARG A 71 -0.55 -3.65 15.65
CA ARG A 71 -0.38 -2.21 15.51
C ARG A 71 0.88 -1.77 16.22
N LEU A 72 1.78 -1.10 15.50
CA LEU A 72 2.92 -0.43 16.12
C LEU A 72 2.43 0.76 16.95
N LEU A 73 2.77 0.76 18.23
CA LEU A 73 2.49 1.86 19.15
C LEU A 73 3.69 2.80 19.26
N ARG A 74 4.90 2.22 19.41
CA ARG A 74 6.13 2.99 19.66
C ARG A 74 7.36 2.19 19.24
N ARG A 75 8.42 2.91 18.85
CA ARG A 75 9.78 2.37 18.73
C ARG A 75 10.65 2.93 19.86
N TRP A 76 11.53 2.10 20.41
CA TRP A 76 12.43 2.43 21.50
C TRP A 76 13.82 1.86 21.22
N PRO A 77 14.87 2.68 21.20
CA PRO A 77 16.23 2.16 21.12
C PRO A 77 16.60 1.49 22.46
N GLY A 78 16.93 0.22 22.43
CA GLY A 78 17.35 -0.54 23.60
C GLY A 78 18.82 -0.33 23.93
N ASP A 79 19.16 -0.44 25.21
CA ASP A 79 20.54 -0.36 25.69
C ASP A 79 21.40 -1.55 25.22
N ASP A 80 20.76 -2.61 24.69
CA ASP A 80 21.38 -3.79 24.09
C ASP A 80 21.81 -3.57 22.62
N GLY A 81 21.70 -2.34 22.12
CA GLY A 81 22.01 -1.99 20.73
C GLY A 81 20.96 -2.49 19.74
N GLN A 82 19.76 -2.82 20.24
CA GLN A 82 18.66 -3.36 19.45
C GLN A 82 17.47 -2.42 19.51
N ASP A 83 16.72 -2.35 18.42
CA ASP A 83 15.49 -1.60 18.40
C ASP A 83 14.34 -2.44 18.98
N TRP A 84 13.58 -1.82 19.87
CA TRP A 84 12.40 -2.39 20.47
C TRP A 84 11.15 -1.74 19.91
N LEU A 85 10.15 -2.56 19.62
CA LEU A 85 8.86 -2.14 19.07
C LEU A 85 7.79 -2.50 20.07
N GLN A 86 7.12 -1.49 20.62
CA GLN A 86 5.91 -1.69 21.38
C GLN A 86 4.77 -1.93 20.40
N VAL A 87 4.15 -3.10 20.47
CA VAL A 87 3.05 -3.49 19.60
C VAL A 87 1.79 -3.83 20.39
N GLN A 88 0.65 -3.61 19.77
CA GLN A 88 -0.63 -4.13 20.20
C GLN A 88 -1.11 -5.16 19.20
N VAL A 89 -1.36 -6.38 19.66
CA VAL A 89 -1.94 -7.43 18.81
C VAL A 89 -3.39 -7.07 18.50
N LEU A 90 -3.81 -7.25 17.25
CA LEU A 90 -5.17 -6.94 16.79
C LEU A 90 -6.09 -8.17 16.74
N SER A 91 -5.55 -9.34 17.05
CA SER A 91 -6.27 -10.61 17.11
C SER A 91 -6.40 -11.11 18.56
N GLY A 92 -7.56 -11.64 18.93
CA GLY A 92 -7.80 -12.22 20.27
C GLY A 92 -7.85 -11.16 21.38
N ASP A 93 -7.30 -11.50 22.56
CA ASP A 93 -7.32 -10.71 23.81
C ASP A 93 -6.53 -9.37 23.77
N CYS A 94 -6.20 -8.88 22.57
CA CYS A 94 -5.51 -7.61 22.31
C CYS A 94 -4.29 -7.33 23.22
N PRO A 95 -3.41 -8.31 23.52
CA PRO A 95 -2.28 -8.10 24.41
C PRO A 95 -1.32 -7.05 23.83
N ARG A 96 -0.77 -6.24 24.73
CA ARG A 96 0.26 -5.23 24.42
C ARG A 96 1.58 -5.70 24.98
N GLY A 97 2.65 -5.48 24.23
CA GLY A 97 3.99 -5.81 24.70
C GLY A 97 5.07 -5.32 23.75
N TRP A 98 6.28 -5.78 24.04
CA TRP A 98 7.51 -5.38 23.38
C TRP A 98 8.04 -6.52 22.53
N LEU A 99 8.41 -6.20 21.30
CA LEU A 99 9.11 -7.07 20.38
C LEU A 99 10.45 -6.46 20.03
N ARG A 100 11.40 -7.30 19.66
CA ARG A 100 12.65 -6.86 19.07
C ARG A 100 12.44 -6.71 17.55
N ALA A 101 12.94 -5.60 17.00
CA ALA A 101 12.85 -5.29 15.57
C ALA A 101 13.77 -6.18 14.73
#